data_AF-A0A7X7G446-F1
#
_entry.id   AF-A0A7X7G446-F1
#
_cell.length_a   1.000
_cell.length_b   1.000
_cell.length_c   1.000
_cell.angle_alpha   90.00
_cell.angle_beta   90.00
_cell.angle_gamma   90.00
#
_symmetry.space_group_name_H-M   'P 1'
#
loop_
_entity.id
_entity.type
_entity.pdbx_description
1 polymer ?
#
loop_
_entity_poly.entity_id
_entity_poly.type
_entity_poly.pdbx_seq_one_letter_code
_entity_poly.pdbx_strand_id
1 'polypeptide(L)'
;MSIDFSAERWLAIKDNYRRWWAGELDRPLIQIELSGRAPEREKPDIPWHHFSSFYDFSVPAGKIVDWFEYNLESTVFLGDSFPHVIPYFGPGVTAAYLGAELVNSPDESTAWFRPRAEIPASKLRLRLLPDEPWWRRTIEIYRAAQARFKGLVQLDMTDLGGNLDIAASFR
;
A
#
# COMPACT_ATOMS: atom_id res chain seq x y z
N MET A 1 -12.02 6.03 15.97
CA MET A 1 -10.73 5.53 15.52
C MET A 1 -9.90 5.27 16.76
N SER A 2 -9.73 4.00 17.10
CA SER A 2 -9.19 3.55 18.39
C SER A 2 -7.79 2.95 18.28
N ILE A 3 -7.07 3.28 17.20
CA ILE A 3 -5.68 2.86 16.98
C ILE A 3 -4.84 3.29 18.19
N ASP A 4 -4.23 2.33 18.89
CA ASP A 4 -3.45 2.57 20.10
C ASP A 4 -2.05 3.11 19.77
N PHE A 5 -2.00 4.40 19.45
CA PHE A 5 -0.75 5.07 19.15
C PHE A 5 -0.81 6.56 19.48
N SER A 6 0.13 7.04 20.31
CA SER A 6 0.15 8.43 20.76
C SER A 6 1.04 9.32 19.89
N ALA A 7 0.77 10.63 19.91
CA ALA A 7 1.60 11.62 19.25
C ALA A 7 3.03 11.66 19.83
N GLU A 8 3.18 11.46 21.14
CA GLU A 8 4.49 11.35 21.80
C GLU A 8 5.29 10.17 21.27
N ARG A 9 4.64 9.02 21.10
CA ARG A 9 5.26 7.84 20.51
C ARG A 9 5.68 8.10 19.07
N TRP A 10 4.85 8.77 18.27
CA TRP A 10 5.22 9.21 16.93
C TRP A 10 6.51 10.04 16.89
N LEU A 11 6.66 11.00 17.81
CA LEU A 11 7.87 11.83 17.88
C LEU A 11 9.11 10.98 18.20
N ALA A 12 8.99 10.05 19.15
CA ALA A 12 10.08 9.15 19.52
C ALA A 12 10.50 8.23 18.37
N ILE A 13 9.52 7.62 17.68
CA ILE A 13 9.78 6.78 16.49
C ILE A 13 10.48 7.59 15.40
N LYS A 14 9.97 8.78 15.09
CA LYS A 14 10.53 9.60 14.02
C LYS A 14 11.99 9.98 14.29
N ASP A 15 12.35 10.30 15.54
CA ASP A 15 13.75 10.56 15.91
C ASP A 15 14.62 9.30 15.85
N ASN A 16 14.12 8.15 16.34
CA ASN A 16 14.85 6.88 16.24
C ASN A 16 15.19 6.54 14.79
N TYR A 17 14.23 6.65 13.87
CA TYR A 17 14.47 6.41 12.45
C TYR A 17 15.47 7.40 11.86
N ARG A 18 15.37 8.69 12.20
CA ARG A 18 16.32 9.71 11.74
C ARG A 18 17.74 9.39 12.19
N ARG A 19 17.93 9.06 13.48
CA ARG A 19 19.23 8.69 14.04
C ARG A 19 19.76 7.40 13.45
N TRP A 20 18.90 6.40 13.23
CA TRP A 20 19.32 5.15 12.60
C TRP A 20 19.86 5.35 11.18
N TRP A 21 19.15 6.12 10.35
CA TRP A 21 19.61 6.46 9.00
C TRP A 21 20.88 7.31 8.99
N ALA A 22 21.12 8.11 10.04
CA ALA A 22 22.35 8.87 10.23
C ALA A 22 23.51 8.05 10.82
N GLY A 23 23.28 6.80 11.24
CA GLY A 23 24.26 5.99 11.96
C GLY A 23 24.52 6.43 13.40
N GLU A 24 23.60 7.22 13.99
CA GLU A 24 23.69 7.82 15.33
C GLU A 24 22.88 7.07 16.39
N LEU A 25 22.18 5.99 16.01
CA LEU A 25 21.43 5.16 16.92
C LEU A 25 22.27 3.94 17.32
N ASP A 26 22.58 3.81 18.62
CA ASP A 26 23.45 2.75 19.16
C ASP A 26 22.79 1.35 19.21
N ARG A 27 21.64 1.18 18.53
CA ARG A 27 20.86 -0.06 18.46
C ARG A 27 20.15 -0.16 17.11
N PRO A 28 19.79 -1.37 16.65
CA PRO A 28 18.91 -1.50 15.49
C PRO A 28 17.51 -0.94 15.79
N LEU A 29 16.80 -0.59 14.72
CA LEU A 29 15.34 -0.43 14.78
C LEU A 29 14.71 -1.82 14.90
N ILE A 30 13.77 -1.98 15.82
CA ILE A 30 13.07 -3.24 16.07
C ILE A 30 11.57 -3.00 15.95
N GLN A 31 10.96 -3.46 14.85
CA GLN A 31 9.52 -3.38 14.65
C GLN A 31 8.85 -4.67 15.11
N ILE A 32 7.89 -4.57 16.04
CA ILE A 32 7.09 -5.70 16.50
C ILE A 32 5.62 -5.29 16.45
N GLU A 33 4.80 -6.13 15.82
CA GLU A 33 3.35 -5.96 15.76
C GLU A 33 2.68 -7.22 16.29
N LEU A 34 1.75 -7.06 17.23
CA LEU A 34 0.96 -8.16 17.78
C LEU A 34 -0.49 -8.02 17.33
N SER A 35 -1.08 -9.10 16.82
CA SER A 35 -2.50 -9.16 16.50
C SER A 35 -3.34 -9.59 17.70
N GLY A 36 -4.64 -9.29 17.68
CA GLY A 36 -5.62 -9.84 18.62
C GLY A 36 -6.18 -8.85 19.63
N ARG A 37 -5.84 -7.56 19.51
CA ARG A 37 -6.57 -6.49 20.18
C ARG A 37 -7.99 -6.43 19.62
N ALA A 38 -8.99 -6.26 20.48
CA ALA A 38 -10.37 -6.09 20.01
C ALA A 38 -10.51 -4.71 19.35
N PRO A 39 -10.87 -4.62 18.06
CA PRO A 39 -11.15 -3.34 17.42
C PRO A 39 -12.46 -2.75 17.95
N GLU A 40 -12.57 -1.41 17.97
CA GLU A 40 -13.85 -0.76 18.30
C GLU A 40 -14.76 -0.72 17.09
N ARG A 41 -14.17 -0.65 15.90
CA ARG A 41 -14.90 -0.69 14.63
C ARG A 41 -15.49 -2.08 14.38
N GLU A 42 -16.70 -2.10 13.83
CA GLU A 42 -17.27 -3.32 13.25
C GLU A 42 -16.41 -3.86 12.10
N LYS A 43 -16.37 -5.19 11.99
CA LYS A 43 -15.69 -5.87 10.89
C LYS A 43 -16.33 -5.46 9.56
N PRO A 44 -15.55 -5.05 8.54
CA PRO A 44 -16.11 -4.67 7.25
C PRO A 44 -16.93 -5.79 6.60
N ASP A 45 -17.96 -5.39 5.85
CA ASP A 45 -18.96 -6.25 5.19
C ASP A 45 -18.54 -6.73 3.79
N ILE A 46 -17.31 -6.42 3.37
CA ILE A 46 -16.70 -6.91 2.13
C ILE A 46 -15.55 -7.88 2.45
N PRO A 47 -15.18 -8.81 1.56
CA PRO A 47 -14.03 -9.68 1.77
C PRO A 47 -12.74 -8.88 2.03
N TRP A 48 -11.84 -9.44 2.83
CA TRP A 48 -10.48 -8.91 2.92
C TRP A 48 -9.64 -9.45 1.76
N HIS A 49 -8.88 -8.57 1.11
CA HIS A 49 -7.92 -8.96 0.09
C HIS A 49 -6.53 -8.43 0.43
N HIS A 50 -5.52 -9.27 0.19
CA HIS A 50 -4.12 -8.89 0.33
C HIS A 50 -3.73 -7.80 -0.69
N PHE A 51 -4.22 -7.91 -1.93
CA PHE A 51 -4.05 -6.86 -2.94
C PHE A 51 -5.32 -6.02 -3.06
N SER A 52 -5.17 -4.70 -2.95
CA SER A 52 -6.20 -3.71 -3.23
C SER A 52 -6.70 -3.77 -4.68
N SER A 53 -5.90 -4.31 -5.62
CA SER A 53 -6.31 -4.54 -7.00
C SER A 53 -7.37 -5.64 -7.15
N PHE A 54 -7.54 -6.51 -6.15
CA PHE A 54 -8.53 -7.60 -6.23
C PHE A 54 -9.96 -7.12 -5.99
N TYR A 55 -10.12 -5.95 -5.37
CA TYR A 55 -11.43 -5.32 -5.29
C TYR A 55 -11.86 -4.83 -6.67
N ASP A 56 -13.08 -5.22 -7.06
CA ASP A 56 -13.72 -4.65 -8.23
C ASP A 56 -13.83 -3.11 -8.11
N PHE A 57 -13.82 -2.44 -9.26
CA PHE A 57 -13.89 -0.96 -9.30
C PHE A 57 -15.20 -0.41 -8.72
N SER A 58 -16.27 -1.20 -8.65
CA SER A 58 -17.53 -0.81 -7.99
C SER A 58 -17.41 -0.71 -6.46
N VAL A 59 -16.42 -1.34 -5.84
CA VAL A 59 -16.20 -1.25 -4.39
C VAL A 59 -15.71 0.16 -4.06
N PRO A 60 -16.38 0.92 -3.18
CA PRO A 60 -15.91 2.26 -2.82
C PRO A 60 -14.56 2.22 -2.10
N ALA A 61 -13.63 3.12 -2.42
CA ALA A 61 -12.33 3.18 -1.74
C ALA A 61 -12.44 3.26 -0.21
N GLY A 62 -13.46 3.96 0.31
CA GLY A 62 -13.74 4.05 1.73
C GLY A 62 -13.98 2.70 2.42
N LYS A 63 -14.62 1.74 1.73
CA LYS A 63 -14.85 0.39 2.25
C LYS A 63 -13.56 -0.42 2.34
N ILE A 64 -12.60 -0.19 1.42
CA ILE A 64 -11.25 -0.77 1.52
C ILE A 64 -10.50 -0.15 2.70
N VAL A 65 -10.62 1.16 2.89
CA VAL A 65 -10.01 1.87 4.04
C VAL A 65 -10.61 1.42 5.37
N ASP A 66 -11.86 0.98 5.40
CA ASP A 66 -12.46 0.39 6.60
C ASP A 66 -11.73 -0.89 7.05
N TRP A 67 -11.24 -1.71 6.10
CA TRP A 67 -10.36 -2.84 6.41
C TRP A 67 -9.02 -2.40 6.99
N PHE A 68 -8.43 -1.33 6.45
CA PHE A 68 -7.18 -0.78 6.98
C PHE A 68 -7.35 -0.33 8.44
N GLU A 69 -8.40 0.43 8.75
CA GLU A 69 -8.69 0.86 10.14
C GLU A 69 -8.95 -0.34 11.05
N TYR A 70 -9.79 -1.30 10.63
CA TYR A 70 -10.08 -2.50 11.41
C TYR A 70 -8.82 -3.29 11.77
N ASN A 71 -7.90 -3.49 10.81
CA ASN A 71 -6.66 -4.22 11.04
C ASN A 71 -5.71 -3.45 11.97
N LEU A 72 -5.61 -2.12 11.80
CA LEU A 72 -4.79 -1.27 12.67
C LEU A 72 -5.32 -1.22 14.10
N GLU A 73 -6.64 -1.14 14.30
CA GLU A 73 -7.24 -1.18 15.63
C GLU A 73 -7.00 -2.53 16.34
N SER A 74 -6.92 -3.61 15.54
CA SER A 74 -6.63 -4.97 16.01
C SER A 74 -5.14 -5.24 16.29
N THR A 75 -4.28 -4.24 16.06
CA THR A 75 -2.82 -4.36 16.17
C THR A 75 -2.29 -3.60 17.38
N VAL A 76 -1.37 -4.23 18.10
CA VAL A 76 -0.55 -3.58 19.14
C VAL A 76 0.85 -3.36 18.57
N PHE A 77 1.24 -2.09 18.45
CA PHE A 77 2.56 -1.68 18.01
C PHE A 77 3.52 -1.73 19.19
N LEU A 78 4.71 -2.33 19.06
CA LEU A 78 5.77 -2.43 20.07
C LEU A 78 7.14 -2.06 19.48
N GLY A 79 8.07 -1.64 20.33
CA GLY A 79 9.38 -1.17 19.89
C GLY A 79 9.26 0.02 18.94
N ASP A 80 9.95 -0.06 17.80
CA ASP A 80 9.98 0.95 16.74
C ASP A 80 8.92 0.75 15.64
N SER A 81 7.93 -0.11 15.85
CA SER A 81 6.76 -0.18 14.96
C SER A 81 5.81 0.99 15.18
N PHE A 82 5.01 1.26 14.16
CA PHE A 82 4.10 2.39 14.10
C PHE A 82 2.95 2.05 13.15
N PRO A 83 1.77 2.68 13.28
CA PRO A 83 0.65 2.38 12.40
C PRO A 83 0.95 2.83 10.98
N HIS A 84 0.96 1.86 10.07
CA HIS A 84 1.18 2.10 8.64
C HIS A 84 0.28 1.20 7.79
N VAL A 85 -0.03 1.64 6.58
CA VAL A 85 -0.83 0.87 5.62
C VAL A 85 -0.25 1.01 4.22
N ILE A 86 -0.30 -0.08 3.47
CA ILE A 86 0.08 -0.13 2.07
C ILE A 86 -1.15 -0.53 1.23
N PRO A 87 -1.72 0.39 0.43
CA PRO A 87 -2.62 0.03 -0.66
C PRO A 87 -1.85 -0.76 -1.72
N TYR A 88 -1.79 -2.08 -1.58
CA TYR A 88 -0.92 -2.92 -2.40
C TYR A 88 -1.61 -3.37 -3.70
N PHE A 89 -1.01 -3.11 -4.86
CA PHE A 89 -1.60 -3.46 -6.17
C PHE A 89 -0.82 -4.55 -6.93
N GLY A 90 0.03 -5.27 -6.20
CA GLY A 90 0.97 -6.23 -6.76
C GLY A 90 2.31 -5.60 -7.15
N PRO A 91 3.37 -6.42 -7.21
CA PRO A 91 4.72 -5.94 -7.48
C PRO A 91 4.86 -5.49 -8.94
N GLY A 92 5.19 -4.22 -9.17
CA GLY A 92 5.33 -3.67 -10.52
C GLY A 92 4.06 -3.01 -11.07
N VAL A 93 3.13 -2.57 -10.22
CA VAL A 93 1.92 -1.83 -10.64
C VAL A 93 2.22 -0.61 -11.52
N THR A 94 3.43 -0.06 -11.45
CA THR A 94 3.88 0.99 -12.36
C THR A 94 3.69 0.60 -13.83
N ALA A 95 3.89 -0.66 -14.23
CA ALA A 95 3.61 -1.10 -15.59
C ALA A 95 2.15 -0.82 -15.99
N ALA A 96 1.18 -1.09 -15.11
CA ALA A 96 -0.23 -0.77 -15.35
C ALA A 96 -0.47 0.75 -15.45
N TYR A 97 0.21 1.56 -14.63
CA TYR A 97 0.15 3.03 -14.73
C TYR A 97 0.75 3.58 -16.04
N LEU A 98 1.58 2.78 -16.72
CA LEU A 98 2.22 3.09 -17.99
C LEU A 98 1.49 2.45 -19.18
N GLY A 99 0.36 1.77 -18.96
CA GLY A 99 -0.52 1.22 -20.00
C GLY A 99 -0.47 -0.29 -20.19
N ALA A 100 0.23 -1.04 -19.33
CA ALA A 100 0.11 -2.50 -19.30
C ALA A 100 -1.28 -2.93 -18.79
N GLU A 101 -1.67 -4.15 -19.13
CA GLU A 101 -2.82 -4.81 -18.51
C GLU A 101 -2.40 -5.41 -17.17
N LEU A 102 -3.18 -5.14 -16.12
CA LEU A 102 -3.06 -5.82 -14.82
C LEU A 102 -4.04 -7.00 -14.79
N VAL A 103 -3.50 -8.21 -14.65
CA VAL A 103 -4.26 -9.45 -14.55
C VAL A 103 -4.13 -10.01 -13.14
N ASN A 104 -5.22 -9.97 -12.37
CA ASN A 104 -5.27 -10.56 -11.04
C ASN A 104 -5.44 -12.08 -11.11
N SER A 105 -4.76 -12.80 -10.22
CA SER A 105 -4.97 -14.23 -9.95
C SER A 105 -5.21 -14.41 -8.45
N PRO A 106 -6.45 -14.18 -7.96
CA PRO A 106 -6.74 -14.21 -6.53
C PRO A 106 -6.47 -15.56 -5.87
N ASP A 107 -6.75 -16.66 -6.56
CA ASP A 107 -6.53 -18.02 -6.05
C ASP A 107 -5.04 -18.31 -5.79
N GLU A 108 -4.16 -17.71 -6.59
CA GLU A 108 -2.71 -17.81 -6.45
C GLU A 108 -2.11 -16.67 -5.61
N SER A 109 -2.94 -15.71 -5.17
CA SER A 109 -2.50 -14.48 -4.50
C SER A 109 -1.44 -13.69 -5.30
N THR A 110 -1.59 -13.65 -6.62
CA THR A 110 -0.66 -12.94 -7.53
C THR A 110 -1.37 -11.91 -8.41
N ALA A 111 -0.59 -10.95 -8.93
CA ALA A 111 -1.02 -9.98 -9.92
C ALA A 111 0.09 -9.87 -10.97
N TRP A 112 -0.29 -9.93 -12.23
CA TRP A 112 0.63 -9.97 -13.38
C TRP A 112 0.41 -8.78 -14.30
N PHE A 113 1.47 -8.34 -14.95
CA PHE A 113 1.46 -7.19 -15.85
C PHE A 113 1.89 -7.63 -17.24
N ARG A 114 1.05 -7.37 -18.24
CA ARG A 114 1.26 -7.83 -19.62
C ARG A 114 1.09 -6.68 -20.61
N PRO A 115 1.82 -6.68 -21.74
CA PRO A 115 1.59 -5.68 -22.76
C PRO A 115 0.19 -5.84 -23.35
N ARG A 116 -0.54 -4.73 -23.50
CA ARG A 116 -1.80 -4.71 -24.29
C ARG A 116 -1.54 -4.90 -25.78
N ALA A 117 -0.32 -4.62 -26.22
CA ALA A 117 0.16 -4.82 -27.58
C ALA A 117 1.68 -5.01 -27.59
N GLU A 118 2.17 -5.93 -28.41
CA GLU A 118 3.60 -6.12 -28.62
C GLU A 118 4.17 -4.96 -29.45
N ILE A 119 5.12 -4.23 -28.88
CA ILE A 119 5.78 -3.09 -29.52
C ILE A 119 7.30 -3.35 -29.50
N PRO A 120 8.02 -3.18 -30.63
CA PRO A 120 9.47 -3.28 -30.62
C PRO A 120 10.10 -2.35 -29.58
N ALA A 121 11.07 -2.84 -28.82
CA ALA A 121 11.70 -2.09 -27.73
C ALA A 121 12.20 -0.70 -28.16
N SER A 122 12.70 -0.54 -29.39
CA SER A 122 13.14 0.75 -29.96
C SER A 122 12.01 1.79 -30.10
N LYS A 123 10.76 1.33 -30.21
CA LYS A 123 9.55 2.16 -30.32
C LYS A 123 8.83 2.33 -28.99
N LEU A 124 9.21 1.60 -27.94
CA LEU A 124 8.58 1.71 -26.63
C LEU A 124 8.79 3.13 -26.06
N ARG A 125 7.70 3.76 -25.63
CA ARG A 125 7.69 5.09 -25.00
C ARG A 125 6.81 5.03 -23.77
N LEU A 126 7.45 4.81 -22.63
CA LEU A 126 6.77 4.72 -21.34
C LEU A 126 6.64 6.11 -20.72
N ARG A 127 5.42 6.48 -20.36
CA ARG A 127 5.09 7.70 -19.61
C ARG A 127 3.89 7.41 -18.72
N LEU A 128 3.82 8.06 -17.56
CA LEU A 128 2.63 7.97 -16.71
C LEU A 128 1.40 8.35 -17.54
N LEU A 129 0.36 7.52 -17.45
CA LEU A 129 -0.93 7.76 -18.07
C LEU A 129 -1.93 8.08 -16.94
N PRO A 130 -2.23 9.38 -16.67
CA PRO A 130 -3.11 9.78 -15.58
C PRO A 130 -4.54 9.25 -15.69
N ASP A 131 -4.91 8.81 -16.90
CA ASP A 131 -6.22 8.27 -17.20
C ASP A 131 -6.32 6.74 -17.04
N GLU A 132 -5.19 6.06 -16.77
CA GLU A 132 -5.19 4.62 -16.52
C GLU A 132 -6.05 4.31 -15.27
N PRO A 133 -7.00 3.36 -15.37
CA PRO A 133 -7.93 3.05 -14.28
C PRO A 133 -7.22 2.71 -12.98
N TRP A 134 -6.13 1.94 -13.04
CA TRP A 134 -5.36 1.54 -11.88
C TRP A 134 -4.64 2.72 -11.22
N TRP A 135 -4.13 3.67 -11.99
CA TRP A 135 -3.53 4.89 -11.43
C TRP A 135 -4.56 5.70 -10.65
N ARG A 136 -5.71 5.97 -11.28
CA ARG A 136 -6.82 6.71 -10.63
C ARG A 136 -7.32 6.00 -9.38
N ARG A 137 -7.44 4.67 -9.44
CA ARG A 137 -7.89 3.85 -8.31
C ARG A 137 -6.91 3.89 -7.15
N THR A 138 -5.61 3.79 -7.41
CA THR A 138 -4.59 3.95 -6.37
C THR A 138 -4.73 5.32 -5.69
N ILE A 139 -4.82 6.41 -6.45
CA ILE A 139 -5.01 7.76 -5.90
C ILE A 139 -6.31 7.88 -5.09
N GLU A 140 -7.41 7.27 -5.54
CA GLU A 140 -8.68 7.26 -4.81
C GLU A 140 -8.53 6.63 -3.42
N ILE A 141 -7.88 5.46 -3.33
CA ILE A 141 -7.66 4.77 -2.05
C ILE A 141 -6.75 5.58 -1.14
N TYR A 142 -5.64 6.14 -1.66
CA TYR A 142 -4.75 7.00 -0.86
C TYR A 142 -5.48 8.24 -0.34
N ARG A 143 -6.32 8.90 -1.14
CA ARG A 143 -7.10 10.07 -0.70
C ARG A 143 -8.11 9.70 0.38
N ALA A 144 -8.81 8.57 0.22
CA ALA A 144 -9.73 8.08 1.23
C ALA A 144 -9.01 7.75 2.54
N ALA A 145 -7.84 7.09 2.47
CA ALA A 145 -7.02 6.77 3.62
C ALA A 145 -6.48 8.03 4.30
N GLN A 146 -6.01 9.02 3.53
CA GLN A 146 -5.53 10.30 4.05
C GLN A 146 -6.64 11.04 4.79
N ALA A 147 -7.84 11.12 4.20
CA ALA A 147 -9.00 11.76 4.81
C ALA A 147 -9.45 11.03 6.09
N ARG A 148 -9.35 9.69 6.11
CA ARG A 148 -9.66 8.87 7.28
C ARG A 148 -8.66 9.14 8.40
N PHE A 149 -7.38 8.89 8.18
CA PHE A 149 -6.37 8.81 9.23
C PHE A 149 -5.77 10.15 9.67
N LYS A 150 -5.87 11.21 8.85
CA LYS A 150 -5.48 12.58 9.21
C LYS A 150 -4.07 12.70 9.81
N GLY A 151 -3.14 11.90 9.31
CA GLY A 151 -1.73 11.89 9.74
C GLY A 151 -1.40 10.99 10.93
N LEU A 152 -2.38 10.29 11.52
CA LEU A 152 -2.13 9.30 12.58
C LEU A 152 -1.46 8.02 12.05
N VAL A 153 -1.68 7.70 10.78
CA VAL A 153 -1.20 6.47 10.12
C VAL A 153 -0.32 6.86 8.94
N GLN A 154 0.84 6.22 8.79
CA GLN A 154 1.67 6.38 7.61
C GLN A 154 1.04 5.64 6.42
N LEU A 155 0.87 6.35 5.31
CA LEU A 155 0.47 5.74 4.04
C LEU A 155 1.74 5.41 3.28
N ASP A 156 2.10 4.13 3.24
CA ASP A 156 3.30 3.66 2.56
C ASP A 156 3.13 3.75 1.06
N MET A 157 4.23 3.88 0.33
CA MET A 157 4.23 3.80 -1.13
C MET A 157 3.94 2.36 -1.58
N THR A 158 2.99 2.20 -2.50
CA THR A 158 2.74 0.91 -3.14
C THR A 158 3.97 0.45 -3.93
N ASP A 159 4.12 -0.85 -4.17
CA ASP A 159 5.31 -1.36 -4.86
C ASP A 159 5.31 -0.97 -6.33
N LEU A 160 6.24 -0.07 -6.67
CA LEU A 160 6.41 0.45 -8.01
C LEU A 160 7.12 -0.53 -8.95
N GLY A 161 7.78 -1.57 -8.43
CA GLY A 161 8.65 -2.49 -9.16
C GLY A 161 9.99 -1.90 -9.57
N GLY A 162 10.92 -2.76 -9.98
CA GLY A 162 12.20 -2.36 -10.55
C GLY A 162 12.05 -1.78 -11.96
N ASN A 163 12.96 -0.87 -12.33
CA ASN A 163 12.96 -0.27 -13.67
C ASN A 163 13.05 -1.30 -14.82
N LEU A 164 13.84 -2.36 -14.64
CA LEU A 164 13.96 -3.45 -15.61
C LEU A 164 12.72 -4.34 -15.63
N ASP A 165 12.09 -4.59 -14.48
CA ASP A 165 10.85 -5.38 -14.39
C ASP A 165 9.71 -4.67 -15.13
N ILE A 166 9.59 -3.36 -14.92
CA ILE A 166 8.62 -2.52 -15.65
C ILE A 166 8.84 -2.65 -17.16
N ALA A 167 10.08 -2.52 -17.64
CA ALA A 167 10.37 -2.64 -19.07
C ALA A 167 10.11 -4.06 -19.61
N ALA A 168 10.32 -5.09 -18.79
CA ALA A 168 10.06 -6.48 -19.14
C ALA A 168 8.55 -6.77 -19.26
N SER A 169 7.69 -6.09 -18.48
CA SER A 169 6.22 -6.21 -18.61
C SER A 169 5.66 -5.74 -19.95
N PHE A 170 6.47 -5.11 -20.81
CA PHE A 170 6.08 -4.68 -22.16
C PHE A 170 6.71 -5.52 -23.27
N ARG A 171 7.17 -6.74 -22.95
CA ARG A 171 7.76 -7.68 -23.91
C ARG A 171 6.98 -8.97 -24.00
#